data_AF-A0A0E3SKQ7-F1
#
_entry.id   AF-A0A0E3SKQ7-F1
#
_cell.length_a   1.000
_cell.length_b   1.000
_cell.length_c   1.000
_cell.angle_alpha   90.00
_cell.angle_beta   90.00
_cell.angle_gamma   90.00
#
_symmetry.space_group_name_H-M   'P 1'
#
loop_
_entity.id
_entity.type
_entity.pdbx_description
1 polymer ?
#
loop_
_entity_poly.entity_id
_entity_poly.type
_entity_poly.pdbx_seq_one_letter_code
_entity_poly.pdbx_strand_id
1 'polypeptide(L)' 'MADLIGLAVVFLILALIAYILGARGIAGFSMEIAKWLVIIFIILAIISFLL' A
#
# COMPACT_ATOMS: atom_id res chain seq x y z
N MET A 1 4.26 -31.21 -8.37
CA MET A 1 4.62 -29.87 -8.87
C MET A 1 3.30 -29.12 -9.07
N ALA A 2 3.11 -27.96 -8.44
CA ALA A 2 1.94 -27.14 -8.78
C ALA A 2 2.18 -26.56 -10.18
N ASP A 3 1.28 -26.84 -11.12
CA ASP A 3 1.34 -26.25 -12.46
C ASP A 3 1.10 -24.73 -12.39
N LEU A 4 1.59 -23.98 -13.39
CA LEU A 4 1.42 -22.52 -13.44
C LEU A 4 -0.05 -22.11 -13.27
N ILE A 5 -0.98 -22.90 -13.83
CA ILE A 5 -2.42 -22.65 -13.69
C ILE A 5 -2.87 -22.83 -12.24
N GLY A 6 -2.37 -23.87 -11.57
CA GLY A 6 -2.67 -24.12 -10.15
C GLY A 6 -2.19 -22.98 -9.25
N LEU A 7 -0.99 -22.44 -9.50
CA LEU A 7 -0.47 -21.28 -8.78
C LEU A 7 -1.28 -20.01 -9.07
N ALA A 8 -1.70 -19.78 -10.31
CA ALA A 8 -2.53 -18.63 -10.68
C ALA A 8 -3.86 -18.61 -9.94
N VAL A 9 -4.53 -19.76 -9.82
CA VAL A 9 -5.77 -19.89 -9.04
C VAL A 9 -5.55 -19.62 -7.56
N VAL A 10 -4.44 -20.12 -6.99
CA VAL A 10 -4.10 -19.85 -5.59
C VAL A 10 -3.84 -18.36 -5.35
N PHE A 11 -3.10 -17.70 -6.24
CA PHE A 11 -2.86 -16.24 -6.15
C PHE A 11 -4.14 -15.43 -6.31
N LEU A 12 -5.06 -15.86 -7.18
CA LEU A 12 -6.37 -15.23 -7.33
C LEU A 12 -7.18 -15.29 -6.03
N ILE A 13 -7.20 -16.45 -5.36
CA ILE A 13 -7.89 -16.62 -4.07
C ILE A 13 -7.25 -15.73 -3.00
N LEU A 14 -5.91 -15.70 -2.92
CA LEU A 14 -5.20 -14.82 -1.99
C LEU A 14 -5.48 -13.34 -2.26
N ALA A 15 -5.56 -12.93 -3.52
CA ALA A 15 -5.89 -11.56 -3.90
C ALA A 15 -7.31 -11.17 -3.46
N LEU A 16 -8.29 -12.07 -3.61
CA LEU A 16 -9.66 -11.83 -3.13
C LEU A 16 -9.73 -11.74 -1.61
N ILE A 17 -9.02 -12.62 -0.89
CA ILE A 17 -8.91 -12.55 0.58
C ILE A 17 -8.28 -11.22 0.99
N ALA A 18 -7.15 -10.85 0.39
CA ALA A 18 -6.47 -9.58 0.66
C ALA A 18 -7.36 -8.37 0.34
N TYR A 19 -8.15 -8.43 -0.73
CA TYR A 19 -9.11 -7.39 -1.07
C TYR A 19 -10.19 -7.24 0.01
N ILE A 20 -10.81 -8.34 0.46
CA ILE A 20 -11.84 -8.31 1.50
C ILE A 20 -11.27 -7.83 2.85
N LEU A 21 -10.07 -8.31 3.20
CA LEU A 21 -9.39 -7.93 4.45
C LEU A 21 -8.89 -6.48 4.40
N GLY A 22 -8.38 -6.03 3.25
CA GLY A 22 -7.82 -4.68 3.03
C GLY A 22 -8.86 -3.60 2.77
N ALA A 23 -10.04 -3.97 2.26
CA ALA A 23 -11.17 -3.06 2.01
C ALA A 23 -11.79 -2.51 3.30
N ARG A 24 -11.41 -3.02 4.48
CA ARG A 24 -11.81 -2.50 5.80
C ARG A 24 -11.19 -1.14 6.17
N GLY A 25 -10.79 -0.33 5.19
CA GLY A 25 -10.23 1.01 5.40
C GLY A 25 -8.73 1.05 5.67
N ILE A 26 -8.03 -0.10 5.74
CA ILE A 26 -6.56 -0.14 5.94
C ILE A 26 -5.83 0.44 4.73
N ALA A 27 -6.33 0.18 3.51
CA ALA A 27 -5.79 0.79 2.29
C ALA A 27 -5.95 2.33 2.30
N GLY A 28 -7.11 2.82 2.76
CA GLY A 28 -7.35 4.26 2.92
C GLY A 28 -6.47 4.89 4.00
N PHE A 29 -6.31 4.20 5.13
CA PHE A 29 -5.46 4.62 6.25
C PHE A 29 -3.98 4.69 5.88
N SER A 30 -3.47 3.67 5.18
CA SER A 30 -2.09 3.66 4.67
C SER A 30 -1.84 4.80 3.68
N MET A 31 -2.78 5.06 2.76
CA MET A 31 -2.69 6.19 1.83
C MET A 31 -2.74 7.55 2.52
N GLU A 32 -3.55 7.67 3.58
CA GLU A 32 -3.63 8.91 4.35
C GLU A 32 -2.33 9.20 5.12
N ILE A 33 -1.71 8.19 5.72
CA ILE A 33 -0.40 8.32 6.37
C ILE A 33 0.68 8.70 5.34
N ALA A 34 0.72 8.01 4.20
CA ALA A 34 1.70 8.28 3.15
C ALA A 34 1.62 9.75 2.66
N LYS A 35 0.41 10.27 2.48
CA LYS A 35 0.18 11.68 2.13
C LYS A 35 0.76 12.64 3.17
N TRP A 36 0.53 12.39 4.46
CA TRP A 36 1.08 13.22 5.53
C TRP A 36 2.61 13.16 5.60
N LEU A 37 3.21 11.98 5.43
CA LEU A 37 4.67 11.83 5.36
C LEU A 37 5.28 12.65 4.22
N VAL A 38 4.66 12.65 3.03
CA VAL A 38 5.10 13.45 1.89
C VAL A 38 5.01 14.95 2.18
N ILE A 39 3.91 15.41 2.80
CA ILE A 39 3.75 16.81 3.20
C ILE A 39 4.86 17.23 4.17
N ILE A 40 5.11 16.43 5.20
CA ILE A 40 6.15 16.70 6.19
C ILE A 40 7.53 16.70 5.52
N PHE A 41 7.80 15.74 4.64
CA PHE A 41 9.05 15.69 3.89
C PHE A 41 9.30 16.96 3.06
N ILE A 42 8.27 17.46 2.36
CA ILE A 42 8.38 18.70 1.58
C ILE A 42 8.65 19.91 2.49
N ILE A 43 7.94 20.02 3.62
CA ILE A 43 8.16 21.09 4.60
C ILE A 43 9.61 21.05 5.09
N LEU A 44 10.10 19.87 5.49
CA LEU A 44 11.47 19.69 5.96
C LEU A 44 12.51 19.97 4.87
N ALA A 45 12.24 19.58 3.62
CA ALA A 45 13.11 19.88 2.49
C ALA A 45 13.24 21.40 2.30
N ILE A 46 12.13 22.14 2.32
CA ILE A 46 12.14 23.61 2.21
C ILE A 46 12.95 24.23 3.36
N ILE A 47 12.71 23.77 4.60
CA ILE A 47 13.46 24.23 5.78
C ILE A 47 14.96 23.97 5.60
N SER A 48 15.36 22.78 5.14
CA SER A 48 16.76 22.39 4.94
C SER A 48 17.47 23.14 3.82
N PHE A 49 16.74 23.70 2.85
CA PHE A 49 17.34 24.52 1.78
C PHE A 49 17.41 26.01 2.16
N LEU A 50 16.57 26.46 3.09
CA LEU A 50 16.49 27.87 3.52
C LEU A 50 17.23 28.18 4.82
N LEU A 51 17.42 27.18 5.70
CA LEU A 51 18.27 27.25 6.90
C LEU A 51 19.64 26.65 6.62
#